data_AF-A0A2V9KIL6-F1
#
_entry.id   AF-A0A2V9KIL6-F1
#
_cell.length_a   1.000
_cell.length_b   1.000
_cell.length_c   1.000
_cell.angle_alpha   90.00
_cell.angle_beta   90.00
_cell.angle_gamma   90.00
#
_symmetry.space_group_name_H-M   'P 1'
#
loop_
_entity.id
_entity.type
_entity.pdbx_description
1 polymer ?
#
loop_
_entity_poly.entity_id
_entity_poly.type
_entity_poly.pdbx_seq_one_letter_code
_entity_poly.pdbx_strand_id
1 'polypeptide(L)'
;MNARTRIIVGLTLSFLPGSLFILGLLLLRSRGQAPWPLPWELWGIAIGGSAALLAALADWHYHTHAAAGRVGPREEETELVALGFGGLPLFLTMAWASRSSNPRIFLIPVVAILVFTVVMICRDEFIFHRRRCGAWENFLHKVIVFGNGLAWLTWFHWVFVRARVL
;
A
#
# COMPACT_ATOMS: atom_id res chain seq x y z
N MET A 1 -18.39 -13.33 -8.45
CA MET A 1 -17.00 -13.82 -8.55
C MET A 1 -16.83 -15.03 -7.63
N ASN A 2 -16.21 -16.13 -8.07
CA ASN A 2 -16.04 -17.29 -7.19
C ASN A 2 -14.94 -17.00 -6.13
N ALA A 3 -14.89 -17.79 -5.05
CA ALA A 3 -13.95 -17.57 -3.93
C ALA A 3 -12.48 -17.58 -4.38
N ARG A 4 -12.12 -18.50 -5.28
CA ARG A 4 -10.76 -18.60 -5.82
C ARG A 4 -10.35 -17.35 -6.60
N THR A 5 -11.24 -16.80 -7.41
CA THR A 5 -10.98 -15.56 -8.16
C THR A 5 -10.81 -14.36 -7.22
N ARG A 6 -11.60 -14.25 -6.14
CA ARG A 6 -11.46 -13.18 -5.15
C ARG A 6 -10.10 -13.19 -4.45
N ILE A 7 -9.65 -14.37 -4.01
CA ILE A 7 -8.32 -14.54 -3.42
C ILE A 7 -7.21 -14.11 -4.39
N ILE A 8 -7.27 -14.56 -5.65
CA ILE A 8 -6.26 -14.21 -6.65
C ILE A 8 -6.23 -12.70 -6.90
N VAL A 9 -7.40 -12.07 -7.03
CA VAL A 9 -7.51 -10.62 -7.26
C VAL A 9 -6.99 -9.84 -6.07
N GLY A 10 -7.39 -10.18 -4.84
CA GLY A 10 -6.92 -9.52 -3.62
C GLY A 10 -5.41 -9.60 -3.48
N LEU A 11 -4.84 -10.80 -3.60
CA LEU A 11 -3.39 -10.99 -3.60
C LEU A 11 -2.70 -10.16 -4.68
N THR A 12 -3.21 -10.18 -5.91
CA THR A 12 -2.64 -9.40 -7.01
C THR A 12 -2.62 -7.92 -6.67
N LEU A 13 -3.73 -7.37 -6.17
CA LEU A 13 -3.82 -5.95 -5.82
C LEU A 13 -2.89 -5.57 -4.66
N SER A 14 -2.70 -6.45 -3.68
CA SER A 14 -1.78 -6.21 -2.54
C SER A 14 -0.31 -6.27 -2.94
N PHE A 15 0.07 -7.17 -3.85
CA PHE A 15 1.46 -7.34 -4.28
C PHE A 15 1.90 -6.36 -5.38
N LEU A 16 0.98 -5.97 -6.25
CA LEU A 16 1.31 -5.23 -7.47
C LEU A 16 2.08 -3.93 -7.18
N PRO A 17 1.69 -3.08 -6.20
CA PRO A 17 2.43 -1.85 -5.88
C PRO A 17 3.89 -2.11 -5.48
N GLY A 18 4.13 -3.08 -4.61
CA GLY A 18 5.48 -3.42 -4.12
C GLY A 18 6.37 -3.96 -5.24
N SER A 19 5.85 -4.88 -6.04
CA SER A 19 6.57 -5.44 -7.19
C SER A 19 6.91 -4.39 -8.24
N LEU A 20 5.97 -3.49 -8.56
CA LEU A 20 6.18 -2.42 -9.52
C LEU A 20 7.17 -1.36 -9.01
N PHE A 21 7.18 -1.09 -7.70
CA PHE A 21 8.15 -0.18 -7.09
C PHE A 21 9.58 -0.72 -7.23
N ILE A 22 9.82 -2.00 -6.87
CA ILE A 22 11.13 -2.64 -7.00
C ILE A 22 11.57 -2.65 -8.48
N LEU A 23 10.67 -3.05 -9.39
CA LEU A 23 10.95 -3.03 -10.81
C LEU A 23 11.31 -1.62 -11.31
N GLY A 24 10.59 -0.59 -10.86
CA GLY A 24 10.87 0.80 -11.18
C GLY A 24 12.26 1.24 -10.74
N LEU A 25 12.68 0.89 -9.52
CA LEU A 25 14.03 1.17 -9.02
C LEU A 25 15.12 0.47 -9.84
N LEU A 26 14.92 -0.81 -10.18
CA LEU A 26 15.86 -1.58 -10.99
C LEU A 26 16.00 -1.00 -12.40
N LEU A 27 14.90 -0.54 -13.00
CA LEU A 27 14.89 0.11 -14.31
C LEU A 27 15.56 1.49 -14.29
N LEU A 28 15.39 2.27 -13.22
CA LEU A 28 16.11 3.54 -13.06
C LEU A 28 17.62 3.31 -12.90
N ARG A 29 17.99 2.27 -12.14
CA ARG A 29 19.38 1.89 -11.94
C ARG A 29 20.04 1.41 -13.24
N SER A 30 19.38 0.55 -14.01
CA SER A 30 19.93 0.03 -15.27
C SER A 30 20.15 1.12 -16.34
N ARG A 31 19.45 2.25 -16.23
CA ARG A 31 19.61 3.44 -17.09
C ARG A 31 20.61 4.47 -16.56
N GLY A 32 21.26 4.22 -15.42
CA GLY A 32 22.16 5.18 -14.77
C GLY A 32 21.44 6.43 -14.22
N GLN A 33 20.11 6.37 -14.05
CA GLN A 33 19.27 7.49 -13.60
C GLN A 33 18.99 7.46 -12.09
N ALA A 34 19.45 6.42 -11.39
CA ALA A 34 19.34 6.33 -9.94
C ALA A 34 20.55 7.01 -9.28
N PRO A 35 20.37 8.11 -8.50
CA PRO A 35 21.47 8.74 -7.78
C PRO A 35 22.04 7.80 -6.73
N TRP A 36 23.37 7.78 -6.59
CA TRP A 36 24.08 7.06 -5.53
C TRP A 36 24.89 8.03 -4.66
N PRO A 37 24.75 7.99 -3.31
CA PRO A 37 23.87 7.10 -2.54
C PRO A 37 22.38 7.40 -2.77
N LEU A 38 21.54 6.38 -2.62
CA LEU A 38 20.08 6.56 -2.72
C LEU A 38 19.59 7.53 -1.64
N PRO A 39 18.70 8.47 -1.98
CA PRO A 39 17.89 9.23 -1.03
C PRO A 39 17.39 8.37 0.14
N TRP A 40 17.52 8.87 1.37
CA TRP A 40 17.01 8.19 2.57
C TRP A 40 15.50 7.92 2.47
N GLU A 41 14.78 8.76 1.73
CA GLU A 41 13.35 8.58 1.47
C GLU A 41 13.06 7.28 0.73
N LEU A 42 13.91 6.90 -0.25
CA LEU A 42 13.74 5.64 -0.98
C LEU A 42 14.00 4.43 -0.08
N TRP A 43 14.89 4.57 0.92
CA TRP A 43 15.05 3.56 1.98
C TRP A 43 13.82 3.50 2.90
N GLY A 44 13.25 4.65 3.26
CA GLY A 44 12.01 4.71 4.03
C GLY A 44 10.83 4.03 3.33
N ILE A 45 10.68 4.27 2.02
CA ILE A 45 9.69 3.58 1.17
C ILE A 45 9.97 2.08 1.15
N ALA A 46 11.22 1.66 0.90
CA ALA A 46 11.58 0.25 0.82
C ALA A 46 11.33 -0.49 2.15
N ILE A 47 11.74 0.09 3.28
CA ILE A 47 11.58 -0.52 4.61
C ILE A 47 10.09 -0.54 5.00
N GLY A 48 9.41 0.60 4.92
CA GLY A 48 8.00 0.71 5.28
C GLY A 48 7.09 -0.16 4.40
N GLY A 49 7.31 -0.11 3.09
CA GLY A 49 6.57 -0.93 2.13
C GLY A 49 6.82 -2.43 2.28
N SER A 50 8.07 -2.83 2.54
CA SER A 50 8.39 -4.25 2.78
C SER A 50 7.76 -4.76 4.09
N ALA A 51 7.82 -3.96 5.16
CA ALA A 51 7.18 -4.32 6.42
C ALA A 51 5.66 -4.49 6.26
N ALA A 52 5.01 -3.55 5.55
CA ALA A 52 3.58 -3.64 5.26
C ALA A 52 3.23 -4.85 4.39
N LEU A 53 4.01 -5.13 3.35
CA LEU A 53 3.79 -6.28 2.47
C LEU A 53 3.94 -7.61 3.22
N LEU A 54 4.99 -7.76 4.03
CA LEU A 54 5.21 -8.96 4.82
C LEU A 54 4.11 -9.16 5.86
N ALA A 55 3.64 -8.10 6.50
CA ALA A 55 2.52 -8.17 7.42
C ALA A 55 1.21 -8.53 6.72
N ALA A 56 0.92 -7.96 5.55
CA ALA A 56 -0.24 -8.33 4.74
C ALA A 56 -0.19 -9.79 4.28
N LEU A 57 1.00 -10.31 3.99
CA LEU A 57 1.17 -11.72 3.67
C LEU A 57 0.95 -12.64 4.85
N ALA A 58 1.49 -12.28 6.01
CA ALA A 58 1.26 -13.02 7.24
C ALA A 58 -0.22 -13.01 7.63
N ASP A 59 -0.90 -11.89 7.39
CA ASP A 59 -2.32 -11.70 7.67
C ASP A 59 -3.18 -12.56 6.74
N TRP A 60 -2.95 -12.48 5.43
CA TRP A 60 -3.58 -13.36 4.45
C TRP A 60 -3.37 -14.85 4.77
N HIS A 61 -2.14 -15.23 5.12
CA HIS A 61 -1.82 -16.60 5.51
C HIS A 61 -2.58 -17.02 6.78
N TYR A 62 -2.65 -16.14 7.78
CA TYR A 62 -3.42 -16.35 9.01
C TYR A 62 -4.91 -16.56 8.71
N HIS A 63 -5.51 -15.71 7.88
CA HIS A 63 -6.91 -15.85 7.48
C HIS A 63 -7.19 -17.13 6.69
N THR A 64 -6.26 -17.53 5.82
CA THR A 64 -6.44 -18.70 4.95
C THR A 64 -6.26 -20.02 5.69
N HIS A 65 -5.31 -20.11 6.63
CA HIS A 65 -4.93 -21.39 7.25
C HIS A 65 -5.26 -21.49 8.74
N ALA A 66 -5.20 -20.40 9.50
CA ALA A 66 -5.36 -20.43 10.96
C ALA A 66 -6.76 -19.99 11.42
N ALA A 67 -7.39 -19.07 10.69
CA ALA A 67 -8.70 -18.50 11.04
C ALA A 67 -9.85 -19.02 10.16
N ALA A 68 -9.65 -20.15 9.47
CA ALA A 68 -10.52 -20.73 8.45
C ALA A 68 -12.02 -20.50 8.72
N GLY A 69 -12.64 -19.60 7.95
CA GLY A 69 -14.08 -19.30 8.00
C GLY A 69 -14.50 -18.05 8.77
N ARG A 70 -13.58 -17.23 9.29
CA ARG A 70 -13.93 -15.99 10.02
C ARG A 70 -14.17 -14.75 9.15
N VAL A 71 -13.71 -14.75 7.89
CA VAL A 71 -13.86 -13.63 6.96
C VAL A 71 -15.19 -13.77 6.22
N GLY A 72 -16.07 -12.79 6.39
CA GLY A 72 -17.38 -12.78 5.73
C GLY A 72 -17.30 -12.29 4.27
N PRO A 73 -18.26 -12.66 3.40
CA PRO A 73 -18.28 -12.17 2.00
C PRO A 73 -18.30 -10.64 1.85
N ARG A 74 -18.91 -9.94 2.82
CA ARG A 74 -18.98 -8.47 2.85
C ARG A 74 -17.67 -7.79 3.26
N GLU A 75 -16.88 -8.49 4.07
CA GLU A 75 -15.54 -8.07 4.51
C GLU A 75 -14.60 -8.14 3.31
N GLU A 76 -14.58 -9.29 2.63
CA GLU A 76 -13.82 -9.52 1.40
C GLU A 76 -14.19 -8.53 0.27
N GLU A 77 -15.47 -8.19 0.10
CA GLU A 77 -15.89 -7.19 -0.88
C GLU A 77 -15.39 -5.78 -0.51
N THR A 78 -15.42 -5.43 0.77
CA THR A 78 -14.93 -4.13 1.25
C THR A 78 -13.43 -4.01 1.02
N GLU A 79 -12.68 -5.07 1.31
CA GLU A 79 -11.24 -5.15 1.10
C GLU A 79 -10.89 -4.99 -0.39
N LEU A 80 -11.57 -5.70 -1.28
CA LEU A 80 -11.37 -5.58 -2.72
C LEU A 80 -11.66 -4.17 -3.25
N VAL A 81 -12.68 -3.50 -2.71
CA VAL A 81 -12.98 -2.11 -3.07
C VAL A 81 -11.88 -1.18 -2.54
N ALA A 82 -11.41 -1.37 -1.31
CA ALA A 82 -10.32 -0.57 -0.73
C ALA A 82 -9.03 -0.71 -1.55
N LEU A 83 -8.66 -1.94 -1.91
CA LEU A 83 -7.48 -2.24 -2.73
C LEU A 83 -7.65 -1.74 -4.18
N GLY A 84 -8.79 -2.01 -4.80
CA GLY A 84 -9.04 -1.74 -6.22
C GLY A 84 -9.33 -0.27 -6.54
N PHE A 85 -10.05 0.44 -5.67
CA PHE A 85 -10.42 1.86 -5.88
C PHE A 85 -9.64 2.83 -4.99
N GLY A 86 -8.98 2.35 -3.94
CA GLY A 86 -8.09 3.15 -3.11
C GLY A 86 -6.63 2.87 -3.44
N GLY A 87 -6.13 1.70 -3.06
CA GLY A 87 -4.72 1.33 -3.14
C GLY A 87 -4.11 1.42 -4.54
N LEU A 88 -4.75 0.80 -5.54
CA LEU A 88 -4.24 0.81 -6.92
C LEU A 88 -4.27 2.22 -7.55
N PRO A 89 -5.37 2.99 -7.52
CA PRO A 89 -5.38 4.37 -8.00
C PRO A 89 -4.37 5.26 -7.27
N LEU A 90 -4.21 5.07 -5.95
CA LEU A 90 -3.22 5.80 -5.16
C LEU A 90 -1.81 5.52 -5.67
N PHE A 91 -1.45 4.24 -5.83
CA PHE A 91 -0.17 3.84 -6.36
C PHE A 91 0.10 4.40 -7.76
N LEU A 92 -0.85 4.29 -8.68
CA LEU A 92 -0.70 4.81 -10.05
C LEU A 92 -0.50 6.33 -10.07
N THR A 93 -1.28 7.05 -9.26
CA THR A 93 -1.17 8.50 -9.15
C THR A 93 0.16 8.92 -8.54
N MET A 94 0.63 8.20 -7.49
CA MET A 94 1.95 8.41 -6.90
C MET A 94 3.07 8.14 -7.91
N ALA A 95 2.97 7.06 -8.70
CA ALA A 95 3.96 6.70 -9.72
C ALA A 95 4.06 7.77 -10.81
N TRP A 96 2.93 8.33 -11.27
CA TRP A 96 2.93 9.45 -12.21
C TRP A 96 3.48 10.74 -11.59
N ALA A 97 3.09 11.07 -10.36
CA ALA A 97 3.63 12.23 -9.66
C ALA A 97 5.16 12.15 -9.53
N SER A 98 5.69 10.96 -9.22
CA SER A 98 7.14 10.70 -9.10
C SER A 98 7.93 10.92 -10.40
N ARG A 99 7.25 10.90 -11.55
CA ARG A 99 7.84 11.10 -12.89
C ARG A 99 7.51 12.44 -13.52
N SER A 100 6.62 13.22 -12.91
CA SER A 100 6.16 14.47 -13.49
C SER A 100 7.21 15.57 -13.29
N SER A 101 7.38 16.42 -14.31
CA SER A 101 8.13 17.68 -14.17
C SER A 101 7.42 18.69 -13.26
N ASN A 102 6.12 18.53 -13.02
CA ASN A 102 5.34 19.35 -12.10
C ASN A 102 4.47 18.47 -11.20
N PRO A 103 5.06 17.84 -10.15
CA PRO A 103 4.33 16.91 -9.29
C PRO A 103 3.17 17.57 -8.53
N ARG A 104 3.17 18.90 -8.36
CA ARG A 104 2.17 19.64 -7.57
C ARG A 104 0.73 19.43 -8.06
N ILE A 105 0.55 19.20 -9.36
CA ILE A 105 -0.77 18.95 -9.97
C ILE A 105 -1.41 17.68 -9.37
N PHE A 106 -0.59 16.72 -8.94
CA PHE A 106 -1.04 15.47 -8.34
C PHE A 106 -1.30 15.56 -6.84
N LEU A 107 -0.98 16.67 -6.16
CA LEU A 107 -1.13 16.78 -4.71
C LEU A 107 -2.58 16.54 -4.27
N ILE A 108 -3.52 17.27 -4.86
CA ILE A 108 -4.95 17.14 -4.53
C ILE A 108 -5.47 15.75 -4.90
N PRO A 109 -5.25 15.21 -6.13
CA PRO A 109 -5.65 13.85 -6.47
C PRO A 109 -5.13 12.78 -5.51
N VAL A 110 -3.84 12.82 -5.16
CA VAL A 110 -3.22 11.84 -4.27
C VAL A 110 -3.84 11.90 -2.88
N VAL A 111 -3.99 13.11 -2.32
CA VAL A 111 -4.59 13.27 -0.97
C VAL A 111 -6.05 12.84 -0.97
N ALA A 112 -6.82 13.13 -2.02
CA ALA A 112 -8.22 12.71 -2.12
C ALA A 112 -8.36 11.17 -2.13
N ILE A 113 -7.55 10.49 -2.95
CA ILE A 113 -7.55 9.02 -3.01
C ILE A 113 -7.04 8.43 -1.69
N LEU A 114 -6.02 9.03 -1.07
CA LEU A 114 -5.54 8.61 0.25
C LEU A 114 -6.64 8.71 1.31
N VAL A 115 -7.35 9.83 1.39
CA VAL A 115 -8.47 10.00 2.32
C VAL A 115 -9.54 8.95 2.08
N PHE A 116 -9.92 8.71 0.83
CA PHE A 116 -10.85 7.63 0.49
C PHE A 116 -10.34 6.25 0.97
N THR A 117 -9.06 5.95 0.72
CA THR A 117 -8.44 4.69 1.13
C THR A 117 -8.44 4.54 2.65
N VAL A 118 -8.07 5.59 3.38
CA VAL A 118 -8.08 5.61 4.85
C VAL A 118 -9.50 5.42 5.39
N VAL A 119 -10.51 6.06 4.81
CA VAL A 119 -11.91 5.86 5.20
C VAL A 119 -12.34 4.40 5.00
N MET A 120 -11.94 3.78 3.89
CA MET A 120 -12.23 2.38 3.62
C MET A 120 -11.53 1.44 4.61
N ILE A 121 -10.26 1.70 4.95
CA ILE A 121 -9.50 0.96 5.97
C ILE A 121 -10.15 1.13 7.35
N CYS A 122 -10.51 2.35 7.75
CA CYS A 122 -11.19 2.61 9.02
C CYS A 122 -12.55 1.92 9.08
N ARG A 123 -13.31 1.93 7.98
CA ARG A 123 -14.58 1.22 7.88
C ARG A 123 -14.38 -0.27 8.13
N ASP A 124 -13.38 -0.85 7.50
CA ASP A 124 -13.05 -2.27 7.63
C ASP A 124 -12.68 -2.63 9.08
N GLU A 125 -11.73 -1.89 9.66
CA GLU A 125 -11.25 -2.08 11.03
C GLU A 125 -12.39 -1.93 12.05
N PHE A 126 -13.23 -0.91 11.92
CA PHE A 126 -14.26 -0.62 12.92
C PHE A 126 -15.52 -1.49 12.79
N ILE A 127 -15.87 -1.94 11.59
CA ILE A 127 -17.08 -2.75 11.36
C ILE A 127 -16.78 -4.24 11.53
N PHE A 128 -15.66 -4.72 11.01
CA PHE A 128 -15.37 -6.15 10.96
C PHE A 128 -14.39 -6.58 12.06
N HIS A 129 -13.30 -5.85 12.26
CA HIS A 129 -12.19 -6.29 13.12
C HIS A 129 -12.31 -5.88 14.59
N ARG A 130 -12.95 -4.74 14.92
CA ARG A 130 -13.04 -4.20 16.29
C ARG A 130 -13.44 -5.21 17.39
N ARG A 131 -14.27 -6.21 17.05
CA ARG A 131 -14.77 -7.23 18.01
C ARG A 131 -14.26 -8.65 17.74
N ARG A 132 -13.61 -8.89 16.61
CA ARG A 132 -13.22 -10.24 16.15
C ARG A 132 -11.71 -10.44 16.08
N CYS A 133 -10.96 -9.35 16.00
CA CYS A 133 -9.53 -9.35 15.76
C CYS A 133 -8.76 -9.84 17.00
N GLY A 134 -7.94 -10.89 16.80
CA GLY A 134 -7.04 -11.39 17.83
C GLY A 134 -5.85 -10.46 18.06
N ALA A 135 -5.06 -10.71 19.12
CA ALA A 135 -3.86 -9.91 19.40
C ALA A 135 -2.83 -9.93 18.25
N TRP A 136 -2.69 -11.08 17.58
CA TRP A 136 -1.78 -11.25 16.44
C TRP A 136 -2.24 -10.47 15.20
N GLU A 137 -3.50 -10.65 14.80
CA GLU A 137 -4.14 -9.93 13.69
C GLU A 137 -4.05 -8.41 13.90
N ASN A 138 -4.36 -7.93 15.11
CA ASN A 138 -4.22 -6.51 15.47
C ASN A 138 -2.78 -6.00 15.37
N PHE A 139 -1.80 -6.83 15.73
CA PHE A 139 -0.39 -6.49 15.54
C PHE A 139 -0.05 -6.36 14.05
N LEU A 140 -0.48 -7.30 13.22
CA LEU A 140 -0.27 -7.25 11.77
C LEU A 140 -0.93 -6.00 11.15
N HIS A 141 -2.17 -5.70 11.51
CA HIS A 141 -2.88 -4.49 11.06
C HIS A 141 -2.10 -3.21 11.39
N LYS A 142 -1.56 -3.12 12.60
CA LYS A 142 -0.70 -1.99 12.99
C LYS A 142 0.56 -1.89 12.14
N VAL A 143 1.21 -3.02 11.86
CA VAL A 143 2.40 -3.04 10.99
C VAL A 143 2.04 -2.63 9.56
N ILE A 144 0.91 -3.09 9.03
CA ILE A 144 0.41 -2.70 7.70
C ILE A 144 0.16 -1.19 7.64
N VAL A 145 -0.60 -0.64 8.60
CA VAL A 145 -0.93 0.79 8.64
C VAL A 145 0.32 1.64 8.83
N PHE A 146 1.19 1.28 9.78
CA PHE A 146 2.40 2.04 10.07
C PHE A 146 3.41 1.95 8.92
N GLY A 147 3.61 0.76 8.34
CA GLY A 147 4.52 0.55 7.22
C GLY A 147 4.09 1.34 5.97
N ASN A 148 2.80 1.29 5.63
CA ASN A 148 2.25 2.10 4.53
C ASN A 148 2.32 3.60 4.84
N GLY A 149 2.03 4.01 6.08
CA GLY A 149 2.14 5.41 6.51
C GLY A 149 3.56 5.95 6.40
N LEU A 150 4.56 5.19 6.84
CA LEU A 150 5.98 5.53 6.70
C LEU A 150 6.39 5.63 5.24
N ALA A 151 6.00 4.65 4.41
CA ALA A 151 6.29 4.66 2.98
C ALA A 151 5.64 5.86 2.28
N TRP A 152 4.39 6.19 2.63
CA TRP A 152 3.71 7.36 2.07
C TRP A 152 4.36 8.68 2.50
N LEU A 153 4.72 8.84 3.78
CA LEU A 153 5.35 10.07 4.29
C LEU A 153 6.72 10.31 3.66
N THR A 154 7.53 9.26 3.56
CA THR A 154 8.85 9.32 2.92
C THR A 154 8.73 9.63 1.43
N TRP A 155 7.81 8.98 0.73
CA TRP A 155 7.47 9.30 -0.66
C TRP A 155 7.00 10.76 -0.83
N PHE A 156 6.10 11.23 0.05
CA PHE A 156 5.57 12.59 0.00
C PHE A 156 6.68 13.62 0.17
N HIS A 157 7.56 13.39 1.14
CA HIS A 157 8.75 14.22 1.35
C HIS A 157 9.63 14.23 0.09
N TRP A 158 9.91 13.06 -0.48
CA TRP A 158 10.73 12.95 -1.69
C TRP A 158 10.15 13.74 -2.87
N VAL A 159 8.86 13.58 -3.16
CA VAL A 159 8.21 14.15 -4.36
C VAL A 159 7.85 15.63 -4.21
N PHE A 160 7.36 16.07 -3.04
CA PHE A 160 6.81 17.41 -2.89
C PHE A 160 7.70 18.39 -2.13
N VAL A 161 8.59 17.88 -1.28
CA VAL A 161 9.49 18.70 -0.44
C VAL A 161 10.89 18.73 -1.05
N ARG A 162 11.51 17.56 -1.23
CA ARG A 162 12.90 17.45 -1.72
C ARG A 162 13.06 17.78 -3.19
N ALA A 163 12.13 17.38 -4.06
CA ALA A 163 12.21 17.61 -5.51
C ALA A 163 12.20 19.10 -5.93
N ARG A 164 12.19 20.05 -4.99
CA ARG A 164 12.44 21.49 -5.24
C ARG A 164 13.84 21.97 -4.89
N VAL A 165 14.74 21.08 -4.45
CA VAL A 165 16.13 21.42 -4.08
C VAL A 165 17.13 21.05 -5.20
N LEU A 166 16.64 20.56 -6.35
CA LEU A 166 17.38 20.40 -7.60
C LEU A 166 16.66 21.19 -8.70
#